data_AF-A0A926ALS6-F1
#
_entry.id   AF-A0A926ALS6-F1
#
_cell.length_a   1.000
_cell.length_b   1.000
_cell.length_c   1.000
_cell.angle_alpha   90.00
_cell.angle_beta   90.00
_cell.angle_gamma   90.00
#
_symmetry.space_group_name_H-M   'P 1'
#
loop_
_entity.id
_entity.type
_entity.pdbx_description
1 polymer ?
#
loop_
_entity_poly.entity_id
_entity_poly.type
_entity_poly.pdbx_seq_one_letter_code
_entity_poly.pdbx_strand_id
1 'polypeptide(L)'
;MKHTAPPILLSMFLASLLFGLSAAPMSADEPAAKPIVDLPATDDGLPGAGPIRRYDWFKNLWTQKRTAWAKQVEKDQKSLVFLGDSITQGWGDDMGGSFPGVKVANRGISGDTTRGMLIRLKDDVLALNPTGVVLLMGTNDLEEKAEPETIAANVKLILAALKKHDAKLPVILCQVFPSSASKSRPADKIKQINDLYAAAVKGDP
;
A
#
# COMPACT_ATOMS: atom_id res chain seq x y z
N MET A 1 26.39 26.35 -100.36
CA MET A 1 25.43 27.47 -100.20
C MET A 1 24.21 26.96 -99.46
N LYS A 2 23.72 27.74 -98.47
CA LYS A 2 22.41 27.68 -97.77
C LYS A 2 22.20 26.51 -96.79
N HIS A 3 22.17 26.83 -95.49
CA HIS A 3 20.98 26.84 -94.58
C HIS A 3 20.87 25.48 -93.85
N THR A 4 20.64 25.33 -92.53
CA THR A 4 19.77 26.02 -91.56
C THR A 4 20.03 25.40 -90.15
N ALA A 5 19.87 26.15 -89.05
CA ALA A 5 19.82 25.65 -87.65
C ALA A 5 18.47 24.89 -87.38
N PRO A 6 18.21 24.16 -86.25
CA PRO A 6 18.23 24.60 -84.83
C PRO A 6 18.48 23.42 -83.79
N PRO A 7 17.94 23.38 -82.53
CA PRO A 7 18.11 24.25 -81.34
C PRO A 7 18.61 23.53 -80.04
N ILE A 8 19.11 24.36 -79.09
CA ILE A 8 18.91 24.44 -77.61
C ILE A 8 18.64 23.15 -76.80
N LEU A 9 19.47 22.88 -75.77
CA LEU A 9 19.01 22.63 -74.39
C LEU A 9 20.18 22.67 -73.36
N LEU A 10 20.14 23.71 -72.52
CA LEU A 10 20.96 23.91 -71.34
C LEU A 10 20.43 23.00 -70.22
N SER A 11 21.21 21.99 -69.81
CA SER A 11 20.89 21.21 -68.60
C SER A 11 21.76 21.69 -67.44
N MET A 12 21.10 22.12 -66.36
CA MET A 12 21.71 22.50 -65.11
C MET A 12 22.11 21.23 -64.33
N PHE A 13 23.36 21.15 -63.88
CA PHE A 13 23.81 20.15 -62.91
C PHE A 13 23.20 20.47 -61.54
N LEU A 14 22.37 19.56 -61.02
CA LEU A 14 21.93 19.56 -59.63
C LEU A 14 22.84 18.62 -58.84
N ALA A 15 23.68 19.16 -57.97
CA ALA A 15 24.51 18.38 -57.06
C ALA A 15 23.65 17.87 -55.90
N SER A 16 23.40 16.57 -55.84
CA SER A 16 22.73 15.91 -54.72
C SER A 16 23.72 15.67 -53.57
N LEU A 17 23.60 16.47 -52.50
CA LEU A 17 24.21 16.18 -51.20
C LEU A 17 23.46 15.02 -50.53
N LEU A 18 24.11 13.87 -50.39
CA LEU A 18 23.65 12.77 -49.55
C LEU A 18 23.98 13.09 -48.09
N PHE A 19 22.99 13.49 -47.30
CA PHE A 19 23.08 13.50 -45.83
C PHE A 19 22.92 12.06 -45.33
N GLY A 20 24.01 11.47 -44.83
CA GLY A 20 23.95 10.22 -44.08
C GLY A 20 23.34 10.45 -42.71
N LEU A 21 22.18 9.85 -42.44
CA LEU A 21 21.66 9.72 -41.07
C LEU A 21 22.48 8.65 -40.35
N SER A 22 23.38 9.07 -39.46
CA SER A 22 23.95 8.18 -38.45
C SER A 22 22.97 8.13 -37.28
N ALA A 23 22.24 7.02 -37.15
CA ALA A 23 21.44 6.75 -35.96
C ALA A 23 22.38 6.38 -34.82
N ALA A 24 22.51 7.27 -33.83
CA ALA A 24 23.16 6.93 -32.56
C ALA A 24 22.36 5.82 -31.86
N PRO A 25 23.02 4.82 -31.25
CA PRO A 25 22.31 3.80 -30.50
C PRO A 25 21.63 4.45 -29.29
N MET A 26 20.30 4.30 -29.19
CA MET A 26 19.56 4.60 -27.98
C MET A 26 20.11 3.71 -26.86
N SER A 27 20.69 4.34 -25.84
CA SER A 27 21.08 3.67 -24.61
C SER A 27 19.85 3.03 -23.98
N ALA A 28 19.89 1.70 -23.83
CA ALA A 28 19.03 1.00 -22.90
C ALA A 28 19.45 1.35 -21.46
N ASP A 29 18.48 1.24 -20.55
CA ASP A 29 18.58 1.35 -19.09
C ASP A 29 18.59 2.77 -18.47
N GLU A 30 17.48 3.50 -18.64
CA GLU A 30 16.96 4.26 -17.49
C GLU A 30 16.37 3.27 -16.48
N PRO A 31 16.75 3.31 -15.19
CA PRO A 31 16.12 2.46 -14.19
C PRO A 31 14.64 2.83 -14.11
N ALA A 32 13.77 1.87 -14.44
CA ALA A 32 12.32 2.03 -14.35
C ALA A 32 11.94 2.73 -13.04
N ALA A 33 11.27 3.88 -13.17
CA ALA A 33 10.82 4.67 -12.02
C ALA A 33 10.05 3.75 -11.06
N LYS A 34 10.57 3.60 -9.85
CA LYS A 34 9.97 2.73 -8.82
C LYS A 34 8.53 3.18 -8.55
N PRO A 35 7.54 2.28 -8.46
CA PRO A 35 6.15 2.67 -8.29
C PRO A 35 5.97 3.39 -6.96
N ILE A 36 5.54 4.64 -7.02
CA ILE A 36 5.08 5.40 -5.86
C ILE A 36 3.66 4.93 -5.55
N VAL A 37 3.42 4.52 -4.30
CA VAL A 37 2.11 4.07 -3.85
C VAL A 37 1.46 5.20 -3.06
N ASP A 38 0.59 5.96 -3.72
CA ASP A 38 -0.10 7.10 -3.11
C ASP A 38 -1.45 6.72 -2.48
N LEU A 39 -1.80 7.44 -1.42
CA LEU A 39 -3.12 7.33 -0.81
C LEU A 39 -4.16 7.91 -1.78
N PRO A 40 -5.21 7.17 -2.18
CA PRO A 40 -6.20 7.65 -3.16
C PRO A 40 -6.83 8.97 -2.71
N ALA A 41 -6.98 9.95 -3.61
CA ALA A 41 -7.38 11.31 -3.23
C ALA A 41 -8.81 11.41 -2.64
N THR A 42 -9.73 10.56 -3.12
CA THR A 42 -11.11 10.48 -2.65
C THR A 42 -11.39 9.09 -2.09
N ASP A 43 -12.57 8.93 -1.47
CA ASP A 43 -13.02 7.66 -0.91
C ASP A 43 -13.79 6.81 -1.94
N ASP A 44 -13.95 7.31 -3.18
CA ASP A 44 -14.75 6.67 -4.22
C ASP A 44 -14.18 5.30 -4.59
N GLY A 45 -15.02 4.28 -4.47
CA GLY A 45 -14.63 2.89 -4.74
C GLY A 45 -13.75 2.24 -3.67
N LEU A 46 -13.43 2.94 -2.57
CA LEU A 46 -12.65 2.36 -1.47
C LEU A 46 -13.54 1.54 -0.53
N PRO A 47 -13.08 0.33 -0.12
CA PRO A 47 -13.85 -0.53 0.77
C PRO A 47 -13.99 0.04 2.18
N GLY A 48 -14.94 -0.53 2.92
CA GLY A 48 -15.20 -0.17 4.31
C GLY A 48 -15.86 1.21 4.47
N ALA A 49 -16.00 1.62 5.72
CA ALA A 49 -16.66 2.87 6.10
C ALA A 49 -15.89 3.60 7.21
N GLY A 50 -16.20 4.88 7.42
CA GLY A 50 -15.53 5.70 8.41
C GLY A 50 -14.24 6.35 7.90
N PRO A 51 -13.41 6.87 8.81
CA PRO A 51 -12.36 7.82 8.48
C PRO A 51 -11.14 7.16 7.83
N ILE A 52 -10.57 7.88 6.87
CA ILE A 52 -9.21 7.68 6.36
C ILE A 52 -8.46 8.97 6.69
N ARG A 53 -7.35 8.88 7.43
CA ARG A 53 -6.56 10.08 7.71
C ARG A 53 -5.93 10.61 6.43
N ARG A 54 -5.97 11.94 6.26
CA ARG A 54 -5.42 12.62 5.07
C ARG A 54 -4.56 13.84 5.41
N TYR A 55 -4.14 13.96 6.67
CA TYR A 55 -3.15 14.96 7.07
C TYR A 55 -1.87 14.78 6.25
N ASP A 56 -1.19 15.88 5.92
CA ASP A 56 0.00 15.83 5.04
C ASP A 56 1.09 14.92 5.61
N TRP A 57 1.35 14.99 6.91
CA TRP A 57 2.30 14.10 7.58
C TRP A 57 1.92 12.63 7.43
N PHE A 58 0.63 12.31 7.48
CA PHE A 58 0.13 10.93 7.38
C PHE A 58 0.26 10.42 5.94
N LYS A 59 -0.18 11.21 4.94
CA LYS A 59 -0.01 10.87 3.52
C LYS A 59 1.45 10.59 3.19
N ASN A 60 2.36 11.47 3.63
CA ASN A 60 3.79 11.32 3.39
C ASN A 60 4.34 10.03 4.01
N LEU A 61 4.01 9.75 5.27
CA LEU A 61 4.44 8.52 5.95
C LEU A 61 3.85 7.27 5.27
N TRP A 62 2.57 7.30 4.94
CA TRP A 62 1.86 6.20 4.30
C TRP A 62 2.47 5.89 2.93
N THR A 63 2.65 6.91 2.08
CA THR A 63 3.29 6.76 0.77
C THR A 63 4.72 6.24 0.91
N GLN A 64 5.51 6.80 1.83
CA GLN A 64 6.90 6.38 2.07
C GLN A 64 6.98 4.89 2.45
N LYS A 65 6.20 4.46 3.44
CA LYS A 65 6.21 3.07 3.93
C LYS A 65 5.75 2.10 2.85
N ARG A 66 4.61 2.36 2.20
CA ARG A 66 4.07 1.48 1.17
C ARG A 66 4.94 1.41 -0.08
N THR A 67 5.53 2.53 -0.50
CA THR A 67 6.51 2.56 -1.61
C THR A 67 7.78 1.77 -1.28
N ALA A 68 8.21 1.72 -0.01
CA ALA A 68 9.33 0.89 0.40
C ALA A 68 8.95 -0.61 0.39
N TRP A 69 7.80 -0.96 0.97
CA TRP A 69 7.33 -2.35 1.04
C TRP A 69 6.97 -2.96 -0.32
N ALA A 70 6.48 -2.17 -1.25
CA ALA A 70 6.22 -2.62 -2.64
C ALA A 70 7.48 -3.18 -3.32
N LYS A 71 8.68 -2.77 -2.89
CA LYS A 71 9.98 -3.26 -3.39
C LYS A 71 10.47 -4.51 -2.66
N GLN A 72 9.81 -4.90 -1.58
CA GLN A 72 10.23 -5.96 -0.67
C GLN A 72 9.25 -7.14 -0.66
N VAL A 73 8.22 -7.16 -1.52
CA VAL A 73 7.22 -8.23 -1.56
C VAL A 73 7.85 -9.63 -1.64
N GLU A 74 8.83 -9.82 -2.54
CA GLU A 74 9.53 -11.11 -2.66
C GLU A 74 10.36 -11.44 -1.42
N LYS A 75 11.07 -10.45 -0.89
CA LYS A 75 11.84 -10.60 0.35
C LYS A 75 10.94 -10.98 1.52
N ASP A 76 9.72 -10.46 1.57
CA ASP A 76 8.80 -10.61 2.71
C ASP A 76 7.82 -11.79 2.53
N GLN A 77 7.93 -12.57 1.45
CA GLN A 77 7.09 -13.78 1.25
C GLN A 77 7.15 -14.72 2.45
N LYS A 78 6.01 -15.34 2.78
CA LYS A 78 5.84 -16.32 3.87
C LYS A 78 6.23 -15.80 5.26
N SER A 79 6.20 -14.48 5.47
CA SER A 79 6.39 -13.89 6.79
C SER A 79 5.14 -14.02 7.67
N LEU A 80 5.33 -14.01 8.99
CA LEU A 80 4.31 -13.62 9.96
C LEU A 80 4.12 -12.11 9.86
N VAL A 81 2.94 -11.65 9.46
CA VAL A 81 2.69 -10.23 9.18
C VAL A 81 2.02 -9.56 10.37
N PHE A 82 2.58 -8.43 10.80
CA PHE A 82 1.98 -7.57 11.83
C PHE A 82 1.33 -6.37 11.14
N LEU A 83 0.00 -6.36 11.03
CA LEU A 83 -0.77 -5.25 10.46
C LEU A 83 -1.33 -4.39 11.59
N GLY A 84 -0.95 -3.11 11.61
CA GLY A 84 -1.45 -2.21 12.64
C GLY A 84 -1.04 -0.76 12.46
N ASP A 85 -1.11 -0.03 13.57
CA ASP A 85 -0.86 1.41 13.64
C ASP A 85 0.52 1.77 14.24
N SER A 86 0.63 2.93 14.88
CA SER A 86 1.86 3.40 15.55
C SER A 86 2.37 2.44 16.61
N ILE A 87 1.48 1.71 17.29
CA ILE A 87 1.87 0.73 18.31
C ILE A 87 2.63 -0.41 17.65
N THR A 88 2.17 -0.88 16.50
CA THR A 88 2.84 -1.93 15.72
C THR A 88 4.12 -1.39 15.08
N GLN A 89 4.05 -0.19 14.47
CA GLN A 89 5.21 0.45 13.84
C GLN A 89 6.37 0.63 14.82
N GLY A 90 6.07 0.96 16.09
CA GLY A 90 7.06 1.25 17.12
C GLY A 90 7.98 0.08 17.48
N TRP A 91 7.63 -1.14 17.09
CA TRP A 91 8.49 -2.32 17.28
C TRP A 91 9.66 -2.40 16.30
N GLY A 92 9.71 -1.53 15.29
CA GLY A 92 10.76 -1.58 14.25
C GLY A 92 10.49 -2.66 13.20
N ASP A 93 11.26 -2.62 12.11
CA ASP A 93 10.98 -3.41 10.91
C ASP A 93 11.08 -4.94 11.15
N ASP A 94 11.92 -5.36 12.10
CA ASP A 94 12.14 -6.77 12.49
C ASP A 94 11.47 -7.14 13.84
N MET A 95 10.55 -6.30 14.31
CA MET A 95 9.89 -6.44 15.62
C MET A 95 10.88 -6.44 16.80
N GLY A 96 12.05 -5.80 16.65
CA GLY A 96 13.09 -5.69 17.67
C GLY A 96 13.76 -7.03 17.97
N GLY A 97 13.74 -7.98 17.03
CA GLY A 97 14.28 -9.32 17.21
C GLY A 97 13.49 -10.21 18.18
N SER A 98 12.28 -9.81 18.56
CA SER A 98 11.46 -10.49 19.58
C SER A 98 10.96 -11.88 19.16
N PHE A 99 11.09 -12.24 17.87
CA PHE A 99 10.60 -13.49 17.29
C PHE A 99 11.76 -14.28 16.64
N PRO A 100 12.69 -14.83 17.43
CA PRO A 100 13.84 -15.55 16.90
C PRO A 100 13.40 -16.77 16.08
N GLY A 101 14.01 -16.94 14.91
CA GLY A 101 13.69 -18.04 13.99
C GLY A 101 12.38 -17.88 13.20
N VAL A 102 11.63 -16.80 13.42
CA VAL A 102 10.42 -16.49 12.67
C VAL A 102 10.71 -15.36 11.70
N LYS A 103 10.37 -15.56 10.42
CA LYS A 103 10.41 -14.48 9.44
C LYS A 103 9.20 -13.56 9.68
N VAL A 104 9.44 -12.28 9.95
CA VAL A 104 8.39 -11.31 10.26
C VAL A 104 8.37 -10.18 9.23
N ALA A 105 7.18 -9.58 9.06
CA ALA A 105 7.01 -8.35 8.31
C ALA A 105 6.17 -7.36 9.13
N ASN A 106 6.78 -6.26 9.57
CA ASN A 106 6.06 -5.18 10.23
C ASN A 106 5.37 -4.30 9.17
N ARG A 107 4.04 -4.29 9.19
CA ARG A 107 3.16 -3.47 8.34
C ARG A 107 2.40 -2.44 9.17
N GLY A 108 3.01 -1.94 10.23
CA GLY A 108 2.51 -0.84 11.05
C GLY A 108 2.71 0.52 10.40
N ILE A 109 1.66 1.36 10.36
CA ILE A 109 1.76 2.76 9.94
C ILE A 109 1.18 3.67 11.02
N SER A 110 1.98 4.61 11.51
CA SER A 110 1.56 5.55 12.55
C SER A 110 0.32 6.32 12.12
N GLY A 111 -0.70 6.27 12.96
CA GLY A 111 -1.95 6.97 12.76
C GLY A 111 -2.97 6.26 11.86
N ASP A 112 -2.65 5.10 11.29
CA ASP A 112 -3.55 4.38 10.39
C ASP A 112 -4.85 3.96 11.08
N THR A 113 -5.95 3.98 10.33
CA THR A 113 -7.30 3.59 10.78
C THR A 113 -7.65 2.20 10.26
N THR A 114 -8.68 1.56 10.80
CA THR A 114 -9.14 0.25 10.29
C THR A 114 -9.50 0.30 8.81
N ARG A 115 -10.08 1.41 8.33
CA ARG A 115 -10.38 1.59 6.90
C ARG A 115 -9.10 1.77 6.07
N GLY A 116 -8.13 2.53 6.56
CA GLY A 116 -6.82 2.67 5.90
C GLY A 116 -6.07 1.34 5.78
N MET A 117 -6.10 0.53 6.84
CA MET A 117 -5.55 -0.83 6.84
C MET A 117 -6.28 -1.75 5.87
N LEU A 118 -7.62 -1.68 5.79
CA LEU A 118 -8.41 -2.46 4.84
C LEU A 118 -8.05 -2.14 3.38
N ILE A 119 -7.84 -0.86 3.05
CA ILE A 119 -7.48 -0.42 1.68
C ILE A 119 -6.14 -1.00 1.23
N ARG A 120 -5.16 -1.10 2.12
CA ARG A 120 -3.82 -1.63 1.80
C ARG A 120 -3.66 -3.12 2.05
N LEU A 121 -4.68 -3.81 2.56
CA LEU A 121 -4.61 -5.21 2.97
C LEU A 121 -4.09 -6.13 1.86
N LYS A 122 -4.55 -5.91 0.62
CA LYS A 122 -4.19 -6.73 -0.52
C LYS A 122 -2.67 -6.73 -0.77
N ASP A 123 -2.06 -5.55 -0.89
CA ASP A 123 -0.65 -5.48 -1.30
C ASP A 123 0.30 -5.60 -0.10
N ASP A 124 -0.10 -5.12 1.07
CA ASP A 124 0.78 -5.08 2.23
C ASP A 124 0.78 -6.41 3.01
N VAL A 125 -0.29 -7.21 2.91
CA VAL A 125 -0.45 -8.46 3.65
C VAL A 125 -0.66 -9.65 2.71
N LEU A 126 -1.74 -9.65 1.91
CA LEU A 126 -2.11 -10.84 1.13
C LEU A 126 -1.08 -11.19 0.05
N ALA A 127 -0.48 -10.18 -0.57
CA ALA A 127 0.58 -10.37 -1.56
C ALA A 127 1.81 -11.10 -1.00
N LEU A 128 2.00 -11.11 0.33
CA LEU A 128 3.12 -11.80 0.99
C LEU A 128 2.86 -13.29 1.22
N ASN A 129 1.65 -13.79 0.91
CA ASN A 129 1.20 -15.14 1.22
C ASN A 129 1.58 -15.54 2.66
N PRO A 130 1.10 -14.80 3.67
CA PRO A 130 1.59 -14.86 5.04
C PRO A 130 1.45 -16.25 5.65
N THR A 131 2.31 -16.56 6.63
CA THR A 131 2.18 -17.77 7.46
C THR A 131 1.25 -17.56 8.66
N GLY A 132 0.94 -16.30 8.97
CA GLY A 132 -0.03 -15.87 9.97
C GLY A 132 -0.13 -14.34 9.94
N VAL A 133 -1.18 -13.80 10.56
CA VAL A 133 -1.38 -12.34 10.64
C VAL A 133 -1.74 -11.93 12.06
N VAL A 134 -1.02 -10.94 12.59
CA VAL A 134 -1.31 -10.28 13.87
C VAL A 134 -1.91 -8.91 13.58
N LEU A 135 -3.07 -8.64 14.17
CA LEU A 135 -3.88 -7.46 13.95
C LEU A 135 -3.98 -6.63 15.23
N LEU A 136 -3.55 -5.36 15.20
CA LEU A 136 -3.80 -4.40 16.28
C LEU A 136 -4.21 -3.04 15.70
N MET A 137 -5.49 -2.70 15.85
CA MET A 137 -6.11 -1.59 15.12
C MET A 137 -7.38 -1.06 15.79
N GLY A 138 -7.71 0.21 15.55
CA GLY A 138 -8.97 0.85 15.98
C GLY A 138 -8.80 2.07 16.88
N THR A 139 -7.63 2.28 17.49
CA THR A 139 -7.42 3.40 18.42
C THR A 139 -7.47 4.77 17.72
N ASN A 140 -7.02 4.83 16.46
CA ASN A 140 -7.03 6.05 15.66
C ASN A 140 -8.40 6.36 15.07
N ASP A 141 -9.20 5.33 14.77
CA ASP A 141 -10.58 5.50 14.33
C ASP A 141 -11.41 6.25 15.38
N LEU A 142 -11.24 5.92 16.67
CA LEU A 142 -11.87 6.66 17.77
C LEU A 142 -11.41 8.12 17.85
N GLU A 143 -10.12 8.38 17.62
CA GLU A 143 -9.59 9.75 17.61
C GLU A 143 -10.14 10.57 16.43
N GLU A 144 -10.43 9.90 15.31
CA GLU A 144 -11.18 10.45 14.17
C GLU A 144 -12.71 10.37 14.34
N LYS A 145 -13.20 10.08 15.55
CA LYS A 145 -14.61 10.08 15.96
C LYS A 145 -15.49 9.01 15.27
N ALA A 146 -14.89 7.91 14.79
CA ALA A 146 -15.66 6.77 14.33
C ALA A 146 -16.38 6.07 15.49
N GLU A 147 -17.53 5.48 15.20
CA GLU A 147 -18.27 4.64 16.16
C GLU A 147 -17.70 3.21 16.20
N PRO A 148 -17.71 2.53 17.37
CA PRO A 148 -17.22 1.16 17.54
C PRO A 148 -17.72 0.16 16.50
N GLU A 149 -18.98 0.28 16.09
CA GLU A 149 -19.61 -0.58 15.08
C GLU A 149 -18.95 -0.45 13.72
N THR A 150 -18.62 0.79 13.31
CA THR A 150 -17.92 1.06 12.04
C THR A 150 -16.54 0.44 12.04
N ILE A 151 -15.83 0.57 13.17
CA ILE A 151 -14.50 -0.02 13.38
C ILE A 151 -14.57 -1.55 13.27
N ALA A 152 -15.49 -2.17 14.01
CA ALA A 152 -15.70 -3.61 13.98
C ALA A 152 -16.16 -4.12 12.61
N ALA A 153 -16.95 -3.35 11.87
CA ALA A 153 -17.36 -3.70 10.51
C ALA A 153 -16.15 -3.75 9.55
N ASN A 154 -15.23 -2.78 9.62
CA ASN A 154 -14.00 -2.82 8.83
C ASN A 154 -13.12 -4.01 9.21
N VAL A 155 -12.99 -4.33 10.51
CA VAL A 155 -12.25 -5.52 10.96
C VAL A 155 -12.88 -6.80 10.41
N LYS A 156 -14.21 -6.93 10.42
CA LYS A 156 -14.90 -8.09 9.80
C LYS A 156 -14.58 -8.23 8.30
N LEU A 157 -14.47 -7.12 7.57
CA LEU A 157 -14.06 -7.14 6.17
C LEU A 157 -12.60 -7.62 6.00
N ILE A 158 -11.70 -7.18 6.88
CA ILE A 158 -10.31 -7.65 6.91
C ILE A 158 -10.26 -9.15 7.19
N LEU A 159 -10.95 -9.62 8.24
CA LEU A 159 -11.03 -11.05 8.59
C LEU A 159 -11.61 -11.90 7.46
N ALA A 160 -12.67 -11.42 6.81
CA ALA A 160 -13.27 -12.11 5.67
C ALA A 160 -12.30 -12.22 4.49
N ALA A 161 -11.53 -11.16 4.20
CA ALA A 161 -10.52 -11.18 3.15
C ALA A 161 -9.36 -12.14 3.47
N LEU A 162 -8.89 -12.18 4.72
CA LEU A 162 -7.88 -13.13 5.19
C LEU A 162 -8.36 -14.59 5.05
N LYS A 163 -9.57 -14.89 5.54
CA LYS A 163 -10.18 -16.21 5.45
C LYS A 163 -10.42 -16.65 4.00
N LYS A 164 -10.77 -15.72 3.12
CA LYS A 164 -10.91 -15.98 1.68
C LYS A 164 -9.57 -16.26 1.01
N HIS A 165 -8.49 -15.61 1.46
CA HIS A 165 -7.15 -15.84 0.93
C HIS A 165 -6.64 -17.24 1.31
N ASP A 166 -6.76 -17.61 2.59
CA ASP A 166 -6.50 -18.96 3.08
C ASP A 166 -7.35 -19.23 4.33
N ALA A 167 -8.26 -20.20 4.22
CA ALA A 167 -9.19 -20.55 5.29
C ALA A 167 -8.52 -21.17 6.52
N LYS A 168 -7.24 -21.58 6.41
CA LYS A 168 -6.43 -22.14 7.51
C LYS A 168 -5.40 -21.15 8.05
N LEU A 169 -5.35 -19.93 7.51
CA LEU A 169 -4.38 -18.92 7.93
C LEU A 169 -4.63 -18.54 9.40
N PRO A 170 -3.64 -18.71 10.30
CA PRO A 170 -3.77 -18.26 11.68
C PRO A 170 -3.86 -16.73 11.75
N VAL A 171 -4.88 -16.24 12.45
CA VAL A 171 -5.09 -14.79 12.68
C VAL A 171 -5.16 -14.52 14.17
N ILE A 172 -4.30 -13.62 14.65
CA ILE A 172 -4.33 -13.12 16.02
C ILE A 172 -4.93 -11.72 15.99
N LEU A 173 -6.17 -11.58 16.47
CA LEU A 173 -6.82 -10.28 16.64
C LEU A 173 -6.58 -9.76 18.06
N CYS A 174 -5.69 -8.78 18.18
CA CYS A 174 -5.43 -8.12 19.46
C CYS A 174 -6.58 -7.18 19.83
N GLN A 175 -6.86 -7.10 21.13
CA GLN A 175 -7.73 -6.08 21.67
C GLN A 175 -7.09 -4.69 21.56
N VAL A 176 -7.92 -3.68 21.37
CA VAL A 176 -7.52 -2.27 21.45
C VAL A 176 -7.10 -1.97 22.89
N PHE A 177 -5.88 -1.44 23.05
CA PHE A 177 -5.35 -1.10 24.36
C PHE A 177 -6.11 0.06 25.01
N PRO A 178 -6.14 0.14 26.35
CA PRO A 178 -6.60 1.33 27.06
C PRO A 178 -5.84 2.58 26.61
N SER A 179 -6.50 3.74 26.70
CA SER A 179 -5.87 5.03 26.41
C SER A 179 -6.04 5.99 27.58
N SER A 180 -5.17 7.00 27.64
CA SER A 180 -5.30 8.09 28.60
C SER A 180 -6.64 8.78 28.45
N ALA A 181 -7.29 9.12 29.58
CA ALA A 181 -8.54 9.88 29.60
C ALA A 181 -8.42 11.27 28.94
N SER A 182 -7.20 11.80 28.79
CA SER A 182 -6.94 13.07 28.10
C SER A 182 -6.95 12.97 26.57
N LYS A 183 -7.04 11.76 26.00
CA LYS A 183 -7.12 11.53 24.56
C LYS A 183 -8.58 11.39 24.12
N SER A 184 -8.84 11.68 22.85
CA SER A 184 -10.15 11.47 22.21
C SER A 184 -10.43 9.98 21.93
N ARG A 185 -10.24 9.13 22.94
CA ARG A 185 -10.33 7.67 22.84
C ARG A 185 -11.02 7.13 24.11
N PRO A 186 -12.34 7.33 24.25
CA PRO A 186 -13.08 7.01 25.48
C PRO A 186 -12.96 5.52 25.86
N ALA A 187 -12.76 5.25 27.15
CA ALA A 187 -12.52 3.89 27.64
C ALA A 187 -13.72 2.95 27.45
N ASP A 188 -14.94 3.48 27.56
CA ASP A 188 -16.19 2.78 27.28
C ASP A 188 -16.29 2.36 25.81
N LYS A 189 -15.94 3.26 24.88
CA LYS A 189 -15.89 2.92 23.45
C LYS A 189 -14.80 1.90 23.12
N ILE A 190 -13.62 1.98 23.76
CA ILE A 190 -12.56 0.96 23.62
C ILE A 190 -13.09 -0.40 24.08
N LYS A 191 -13.78 -0.45 25.23
CA LYS A 191 -14.39 -1.69 25.73
C LYS A 191 -15.42 -2.24 24.73
N GLN A 192 -16.28 -1.39 24.18
CA GLN A 192 -17.27 -1.77 23.18
C GLN A 192 -16.63 -2.34 21.91
N ILE A 193 -15.54 -1.74 21.40
CA ILE A 193 -14.78 -2.30 20.28
C ILE A 193 -14.26 -3.70 20.62
N ASN A 194 -13.67 -3.87 21.80
CA ASN A 194 -13.10 -5.16 22.21
C ASN A 194 -14.18 -6.24 22.38
N ASP A 195 -15.35 -5.89 22.88
CA ASP A 195 -16.52 -6.77 22.97
C ASP A 195 -16.99 -7.18 21.55
N LEU A 196 -17.03 -6.24 20.61
CA LEU A 196 -17.38 -6.50 19.20
C LEU A 196 -16.33 -7.36 18.48
N TYR A 197 -15.05 -7.15 18.74
CA TYR A 197 -13.96 -7.97 18.20
C TYR A 197 -14.07 -9.41 18.69
N ALA A 198 -14.25 -9.60 20.00
CA ALA A 198 -14.45 -10.92 20.60
C ALA A 198 -15.68 -11.63 20.01
N ALA A 199 -16.78 -10.90 19.81
CA ALA A 199 -17.98 -11.44 19.17
C ALA A 199 -17.74 -11.83 17.70
N ALA A 200 -16.93 -11.07 16.97
CA ALA A 200 -16.65 -11.31 15.55
C ALA A 200 -15.85 -12.58 15.28
N VAL A 201 -15.01 -13.01 16.23
CA VAL A 201 -14.17 -14.21 16.11
C VAL A 201 -14.67 -15.38 16.99
N LYS A 202 -15.81 -15.21 17.66
CA LYS A 202 -16.35 -16.23 18.56
C LYS A 202 -16.63 -17.53 17.79
N GLY A 203 -15.93 -18.60 18.16
CA GLY A 203 -16.09 -19.92 17.55
C GLY A 203 -15.26 -20.13 16.29
N ASP A 204 -14.41 -19.18 15.90
CA ASP A 204 -13.30 -19.44 14.97
C ASP A 204 -12.13 -20.01 15.80
N PRO A 205 -11.69 -21.27 15.55
CA PRO A 205 -10.66 -21.93 16.34
C PRO A 205 -9.25 -21.35 16.14
#